data_AF-A0AA42I5R2-F1
#
_entry.id   AF-A0AA42I5R2-F1
#
_cell.length_a   1.000
_cell.length_b   1.000
_cell.length_c   1.000
_cell.angle_alpha   90.00
_cell.angle_beta   90.00
_cell.angle_gamma   90.00
#
_symmetry.space_group_name_H-M   'P 1'
#
loop_
_entity.id
_entity.type
_entity.pdbx_description
1 polymer ?
#
loop_
_entity_poly.entity_id
_entity_poly.type
_entity_poly.pdbx_seq_one_letter_code
_entity_poly.pdbx_strand_id
1 'polypeptide(L)'
;MSLKISEFDRQYFVKNHFMLNLALGVLGFLGFLTVKDLSFYYVNTFFIIFYILYFIVCIFFYFRIRKVEDIVLYAFHRVMSSFLNALVFFVISLTISINLGVKYFLGYLALFILVAIFIFIKWKNLLLREDYIEVLSDKYLSKDSVSLYDFFFSISNLKYGNSKVSVFFALIFSQIAFIFVMNGLLKIHASYEIYIIVGLFFLVSCYILYNMGLNVILPYSFLKKNEGIGK
;
A
#
# COMPACT_ATOMS: atom_id res chain seq x y z
N MET A 1 -28.40 -8.56 -5.09
CA MET A 1 -27.18 -7.84 -4.65
C MET A 1 -27.59 -6.43 -4.24
N SER A 2 -27.28 -6.00 -3.02
CA SER A 2 -27.68 -4.68 -2.50
C SER A 2 -26.65 -3.58 -2.76
N LEU A 3 -25.47 -3.95 -3.24
CA LEU A 3 -24.39 -3.01 -3.48
C LEU A 3 -24.64 -2.15 -4.71
N LYS A 4 -24.44 -0.84 -4.55
CA LYS A 4 -24.50 0.14 -5.63
C LYS A 4 -23.26 1.01 -5.65
N ILE A 5 -22.88 1.47 -6.84
CA ILE A 5 -21.89 2.53 -7.01
C ILE A 5 -22.63 3.85 -6.83
N SER A 6 -22.35 4.55 -5.73
CA SER A 6 -22.89 5.89 -5.49
C SER A 6 -22.10 6.97 -6.25
N GLU A 7 -22.66 8.17 -6.32
CA GLU A 7 -21.94 9.32 -6.89
C GLU A 7 -20.67 9.66 -6.08
N PHE A 8 -20.74 9.47 -4.76
CA PHE A 8 -19.57 9.57 -3.90
C PHE A 8 -18.50 8.54 -4.27
N ASP A 9 -18.88 7.28 -4.53
CA ASP A 9 -17.95 6.24 -4.98
C ASP A 9 -17.26 6.62 -6.30
N ARG A 10 -18.03 7.16 -7.26
CA ARG A 10 -17.47 7.66 -8.53
C ARG A 10 -16.42 8.74 -8.28
N GLN A 11 -16.74 9.76 -7.50
CA GLN A 11 -15.81 10.87 -7.23
C GLN A 11 -14.60 10.40 -6.41
N TYR A 12 -14.82 9.57 -5.40
CA TYR A 12 -13.77 9.10 -4.51
C TYR A 12 -12.78 8.15 -5.22
N PHE A 13 -13.28 7.12 -5.90
CA PHE A 13 -12.42 6.10 -6.53
C PHE A 13 -11.83 6.56 -7.86
N VAL A 14 -12.54 7.38 -8.65
CA VAL A 14 -12.06 7.81 -9.97
C VAL A 14 -11.20 9.07 -9.87
N LYS A 15 -11.68 10.09 -9.14
CA LYS A 15 -10.99 11.39 -9.08
C LYS A 15 -10.00 11.45 -7.93
N ASN A 16 -10.42 11.17 -6.70
CA ASN A 16 -9.58 11.41 -5.53
C ASN A 16 -8.41 10.41 -5.43
N HIS A 17 -8.65 9.12 -5.65
CA HIS A 17 -7.56 8.11 -5.67
C HIS A 17 -6.59 8.35 -6.82
N PHE A 18 -7.08 8.71 -8.00
CA PHE A 18 -6.20 9.06 -9.13
C PHE A 18 -5.33 10.28 -8.81
N MET A 19 -5.93 11.38 -8.33
CA MET A 19 -5.20 12.59 -7.98
C MET A 19 -4.17 12.34 -6.87
N LEU A 20 -4.52 11.51 -5.87
CA LEU A 20 -3.58 11.11 -4.82
C LEU A 20 -2.40 10.31 -5.38
N ASN A 21 -2.66 9.27 -6.19
CA ASN A 21 -1.60 8.47 -6.80
C ASN A 21 -0.70 9.33 -7.70
N LEU A 22 -1.29 10.26 -8.46
CA LEU A 22 -0.55 11.19 -9.33
C LEU A 22 0.32 12.12 -8.49
N ALA A 23 -0.24 12.75 -7.45
CA ALA A 23 0.49 13.65 -6.56
C ALA A 23 1.65 12.94 -5.85
N LEU A 24 1.42 11.73 -5.34
CA LEU A 24 2.47 10.91 -4.72
C LEU A 24 3.52 10.49 -5.75
N GLY A 25 3.12 10.12 -6.96
CA GLY A 25 4.05 9.79 -8.05
C GLY A 25 4.95 10.98 -8.42
N VAL A 26 4.38 12.18 -8.54
CA VAL A 26 5.13 13.42 -8.80
C VAL A 26 6.06 13.73 -7.63
N LEU A 27 5.59 13.65 -6.39
CA LEU A 27 6.41 13.88 -5.21
C LEU A 27 7.59 12.91 -5.12
N GLY A 28 7.36 11.62 -5.39
CA GLY A 28 8.41 10.62 -5.44
C GLY A 28 9.41 10.89 -6.56
N PHE A 29 8.93 11.21 -7.76
CA PHE A 29 9.77 11.52 -8.91
C PHE A 29 10.65 12.75 -8.67
N LEU A 30 10.09 13.83 -8.10
CA LEU A 30 10.84 15.02 -7.72
C LEU A 30 11.88 14.70 -6.64
N GLY A 31 11.52 13.90 -5.62
CA GLY A 31 12.46 13.42 -4.61
C GLY A 31 13.64 12.67 -5.23
N PHE A 32 13.38 11.79 -6.19
CA PHE A 32 14.42 11.09 -6.95
C PHE A 32 15.36 12.04 -7.70
N LEU A 33 14.84 13.09 -8.34
CA LEU A 33 15.68 14.07 -9.04
C LEU A 33 16.66 14.79 -8.10
N THR A 34 16.31 15.00 -6.83
CA THR A 34 17.19 15.65 -5.84
C THR A 34 18.33 14.76 -5.33
N VAL A 35 18.24 13.45 -5.52
CA VAL A 35 19.20 12.44 -5.01
C VAL A 35 20.11 11.91 -6.13
N LYS A 36 20.02 12.48 -7.33
CA LYS A 36 20.70 11.98 -8.52
C LYS A 36 22.21 12.20 -8.45
N ASP A 37 22.93 11.23 -7.90
CA ASP A 37 24.36 11.06 -8.11
C ASP A 37 24.59 10.18 -9.36
N LEU A 38 25.41 10.66 -10.30
CA LEU A 38 25.72 10.01 -11.58
C LEU A 38 26.51 8.70 -11.38
N SER A 39 27.10 8.48 -10.20
CA SER A 39 27.86 7.29 -9.84
C SER A 39 27.02 5.99 -9.81
N PHE A 40 25.69 6.06 -9.72
CA PHE A 40 24.78 4.89 -9.65
C PHE A 40 23.91 4.71 -10.90
N TYR A 41 24.52 4.57 -12.09
CA TYR A 41 23.82 4.47 -13.39
C TYR A 41 22.65 3.47 -13.42
N TYR A 42 22.85 2.23 -12.97
CA TYR A 42 21.82 1.19 -13.00
C TYR A 42 20.64 1.49 -12.08
N VAL A 43 20.91 2.06 -10.89
CA VAL A 43 19.89 2.38 -9.89
C VAL A 43 19.05 3.57 -10.37
N ASN A 44 19.70 4.58 -10.95
CA ASN A 44 19.02 5.72 -11.56
C ASN A 44 18.13 5.29 -12.74
N THR A 45 18.63 4.41 -13.60
CA THR A 45 17.86 3.86 -14.73
C THR A 45 16.64 3.09 -14.23
N PHE A 46 16.80 2.27 -13.18
CA PHE A 46 15.70 1.55 -12.54
C PHE A 46 14.61 2.49 -12.04
N PHE A 47 14.95 3.56 -11.32
CA PHE A 47 13.95 4.52 -10.82
C PHE A 47 13.24 5.28 -11.94
N ILE A 48 13.94 5.69 -13.00
CA ILE A 48 13.32 6.34 -14.16
C ILE A 48 12.28 5.40 -14.79
N ILE A 49 12.67 4.15 -15.08
CA ILE A 49 11.76 3.14 -15.64
C ILE A 49 10.58 2.92 -14.70
N PHE A 50 10.83 2.80 -13.40
CA PHE A 50 9.80 2.63 -12.38
C PHE A 50 8.76 3.76 -12.43
N TYR A 51 9.18 5.03 -12.42
CA TYR A 51 8.24 6.15 -12.44
C TYR A 51 7.48 6.26 -13.76
N ILE A 52 8.12 5.99 -14.90
CA ILE A 52 7.44 5.93 -16.21
C ILE A 52 6.32 4.88 -16.17
N LEU A 53 6.65 3.66 -15.74
CA LEU A 53 5.67 2.58 -15.62
C LEU A 53 4.57 2.93 -14.61
N TYR A 54 4.93 3.55 -13.48
CA TYR A 54 3.98 4.00 -12.47
C TYR A 54 2.93 4.97 -13.05
N PHE A 55 3.37 6.00 -13.80
CA PHE A 55 2.45 6.96 -14.40
C PHE A 55 1.59 6.33 -15.49
N ILE A 56 2.16 5.43 -16.32
CA ILE A 56 1.39 4.67 -17.31
C ILE A 56 0.27 3.86 -16.63
N VAL A 57 0.61 3.16 -15.55
CA VAL A 57 -0.36 2.37 -14.77
C VAL A 57 -1.45 3.25 -14.17
N CYS A 58 -1.10 4.40 -13.59
CA CYS A 58 -2.08 5.35 -13.02
C CYS A 58 -3.06 5.86 -14.09
N ILE A 59 -2.55 6.28 -15.24
CA ILE A 59 -3.36 6.79 -16.36
C ILE A 59 -4.26 5.69 -16.93
N PHE A 60 -3.70 4.50 -17.14
CA PHE A 60 -4.46 3.34 -17.63
C PHE A 60 -5.64 3.02 -16.70
N PHE A 61 -5.40 2.97 -15.38
CA PHE A 61 -6.43 2.69 -14.39
C PHE A 61 -7.53 3.75 -14.38
N TYR A 62 -7.17 5.04 -14.47
CA TYR A 62 -8.13 6.14 -14.53
C TYR A 62 -9.08 6.01 -15.73
N PHE A 63 -8.54 5.77 -16.93
CA PHE A 63 -9.38 5.61 -18.11
C PHE A 63 -10.25 4.36 -18.05
N ARG A 64 -9.71 3.26 -17.50
CA ARG A 64 -10.44 2.00 -17.39
C ARG A 64 -11.65 2.12 -16.45
N ILE A 65 -11.46 2.69 -15.27
CA ILE A 65 -12.54 2.81 -14.27
C ILE A 65 -13.61 3.83 -14.67
N ARG A 66 -13.23 4.88 -15.41
CA ARG A 66 -14.17 5.88 -15.92
C ARG A 66 -15.10 5.33 -17.01
N LYS A 67 -14.66 4.32 -17.77
CA LYS A 67 -15.43 3.76 -18.89
C LYS A 67 -16.35 2.60 -18.49
N VAL A 68 -16.05 1.93 -17.38
CA VAL A 68 -16.75 0.69 -16.98
C VAL A 68 -17.23 0.83 -15.54
N GLU A 69 -18.55 0.85 -15.36
CA GLU A 69 -19.17 0.85 -14.03
C GLU A 69 -19.33 -0.59 -13.55
N ASP A 70 -18.31 -1.09 -12.86
CA ASP A 70 -18.29 -2.45 -12.32
C ASP A 70 -17.75 -2.44 -10.88
N ILE A 71 -18.49 -3.04 -9.96
CA ILE A 71 -18.19 -3.01 -8.52
C ILE A 71 -16.86 -3.72 -8.22
N VAL A 72 -16.58 -4.83 -8.90
CA VAL A 72 -15.34 -5.59 -8.73
C VAL A 72 -14.16 -4.82 -9.32
N LEU A 73 -14.36 -4.11 -10.45
CA LEU A 73 -13.36 -3.23 -11.02
C LEU A 73 -13.02 -2.04 -10.11
N TYR A 74 -14.02 -1.40 -9.51
CA TYR A 74 -13.82 -0.33 -8.54
C TYR A 74 -13.10 -0.83 -7.29
N ALA A 75 -13.47 -2.02 -6.79
CA ALA A 75 -12.80 -2.66 -5.68
C ALA A 75 -11.33 -3.00 -6.02
N PHE A 76 -11.07 -3.52 -7.22
CA PHE A 76 -9.71 -3.80 -7.71
C PHE A 76 -8.87 -2.52 -7.82
N HIS A 77 -9.46 -1.44 -8.33
CA HIS A 77 -8.78 -0.15 -8.41
C HIS A 77 -8.34 0.35 -7.04
N ARG A 78 -9.17 0.20 -6.00
CA ARG A 78 -8.80 0.53 -4.62
C ARG A 78 -7.60 -0.29 -4.13
N VAL A 79 -7.55 -1.59 -4.43
CA VAL A 79 -6.40 -2.47 -4.12
C VAL A 79 -5.15 -1.91 -4.78
N MET A 80 -5.21 -1.65 -6.10
CA MET A 80 -4.07 -1.20 -6.88
C MET A 80 -3.58 0.19 -6.45
N SER A 81 -4.48 1.14 -6.21
CA SER A 81 -4.13 2.47 -5.71
C SER A 81 -3.43 2.41 -4.35
N SER A 82 -3.94 1.59 -3.43
CA SER A 82 -3.31 1.43 -2.11
C SER A 82 -1.92 0.78 -2.22
N PHE A 83 -1.76 -0.19 -3.12
CA PHE A 83 -0.47 -0.83 -3.41
C PHE A 83 0.53 0.18 -4.00
N LEU A 84 0.10 0.97 -4.99
CA LEU A 84 0.90 2.01 -5.64
C LEU A 84 1.38 3.06 -4.63
N ASN A 85 0.51 3.48 -3.71
CA ASN A 85 0.87 4.41 -2.64
C ASN A 85 1.96 3.85 -1.74
N ALA A 86 1.80 2.60 -1.27
CA ALA A 86 2.83 1.95 -0.47
C ALA A 86 4.16 1.83 -1.24
N LEU A 87 4.09 1.46 -2.52
CA LEU A 87 5.26 1.28 -3.36
C LEU A 87 6.02 2.60 -3.58
N VAL A 88 5.32 3.71 -3.79
CA VAL A 88 5.95 5.04 -3.92
C VAL A 88 6.69 5.43 -2.65
N PHE A 89 6.08 5.27 -1.47
CA PHE A 89 6.76 5.56 -0.21
C PHE A 89 7.97 4.67 0.03
N PHE A 90 7.89 3.40 -0.35
CA PHE A 90 9.05 2.51 -0.29
C PHE A 90 10.16 2.95 -1.25
N VAL A 91 9.81 3.33 -2.47
CA VAL A 91 10.77 3.83 -3.46
C VAL A 91 11.44 5.12 -2.97
N ILE A 92 10.70 6.06 -2.38
CA ILE A 92 11.27 7.27 -1.76
C ILE A 92 12.25 6.89 -0.66
N SER A 93 11.87 5.96 0.23
CA SER A 93 12.77 5.44 1.26
C SER A 93 14.05 4.87 0.64
N LEU A 94 13.95 4.06 -0.42
CA LEU A 94 15.11 3.49 -1.11
C LEU A 94 15.98 4.55 -1.75
N THR A 95 15.37 5.53 -2.43
CA THR A 95 16.08 6.65 -3.04
C THR A 95 16.93 7.38 -1.99
N ILE A 96 16.35 7.77 -0.86
CA ILE A 96 17.08 8.49 0.20
C ILE A 96 18.15 7.57 0.83
N SER A 97 17.88 6.27 0.95
CA SER A 97 18.85 5.31 1.50
C SER A 97 20.12 5.14 0.67
N ILE A 98 20.11 5.51 -0.62
CA ILE A 98 21.31 5.49 -1.47
C ILE A 98 22.34 6.51 -0.98
N ASN A 99 21.89 7.66 -0.48
CA ASN A 99 22.77 8.67 0.12
C ASN A 99 23.45 8.17 1.39
N LEU A 100 22.90 7.14 2.04
CA LEU A 100 23.52 6.48 3.19
C LEU A 100 24.53 5.40 2.76
N GLY A 101 24.56 5.04 1.48
CA GLY A 101 25.43 4.04 0.88
C GLY A 101 24.71 2.75 0.49
N VAL A 102 25.32 2.03 -0.46
CA VAL A 102 24.75 0.81 -1.08
C VAL A 102 24.31 -0.24 -0.04
N LYS A 103 25.05 -0.38 1.07
CA LYS A 103 24.71 -1.33 2.13
C LYS A 103 23.37 -0.99 2.82
N TYR A 104 23.08 0.29 3.05
CA TYR A 104 21.77 0.71 3.59
C TYR A 104 20.66 0.49 2.58
N PHE A 105 20.89 0.83 1.31
CA PHE A 105 19.95 0.54 0.24
C PHE A 105 19.55 -0.95 0.18
N LEU A 106 20.54 -1.85 0.15
CA LEU A 106 20.30 -3.29 0.15
C LEU A 106 19.65 -3.78 1.46
N GLY A 107 20.03 -3.20 2.60
CA GLY A 107 19.45 -3.52 3.89
C GLY A 107 17.96 -3.17 3.99
N TYR A 108 17.57 -1.96 3.55
CA TYR A 108 16.16 -1.55 3.49
C TYR A 108 15.36 -2.38 2.48
N LEU A 109 15.96 -2.76 1.35
CA LEU A 109 15.36 -3.67 0.39
C LEU A 109 15.07 -5.04 1.00
N ALA A 110 16.06 -5.64 1.68
CA ALA A 110 15.89 -6.92 2.37
C ALA A 110 14.86 -6.84 3.50
N LEU A 111 14.90 -5.78 4.30
CA LEU A 111 13.95 -5.55 5.39
C LEU A 111 12.51 -5.42 4.85
N PHE A 112 12.32 -4.70 3.74
CA PHE A 112 11.02 -4.59 3.10
C PHE A 112 10.47 -5.93 2.66
N ILE A 113 11.31 -6.76 2.01
CA ILE A 113 10.91 -8.11 1.58
C ILE A 113 10.46 -8.95 2.77
N LEU A 114 11.23 -8.96 3.86
CA LEU A 114 10.87 -9.71 5.08
C LEU A 114 9.56 -9.23 5.69
N VAL A 115 9.38 -7.91 5.81
CA VAL A 115 8.15 -7.31 6.34
C VAL A 115 6.96 -7.59 5.41
N ALA A 116 7.14 -7.49 4.11
CA ALA A 116 6.10 -7.79 3.12
C ALA A 116 5.65 -9.26 3.19
N ILE A 117 6.59 -10.21 3.32
CA ILE A 117 6.28 -11.63 3.52
C ILE A 117 5.46 -11.82 4.80
N PHE A 118 5.89 -11.23 5.92
CA PHE A 118 5.16 -11.31 7.18
C PHE A 118 3.73 -10.75 7.06
N ILE A 119 3.59 -9.58 6.44
CA ILE A 119 2.29 -8.93 6.18
C ILE A 119 1.41 -9.84 5.32
N PHE A 120 1.96 -10.44 4.25
CA PHE A 120 1.20 -11.30 3.35
C PHE A 120 0.70 -12.58 4.04
N ILE A 121 1.53 -13.20 4.87
CA ILE A 121 1.12 -14.35 5.70
C ILE A 121 -0.02 -13.94 6.64
N LYS A 122 0.07 -12.76 7.26
CA LYS A 122 -1.02 -12.23 8.11
C LYS A 122 -2.30 -12.03 7.33
N TRP A 123 -2.25 -11.45 6.12
CA TRP A 123 -3.43 -11.30 5.27
C TRP A 123 -4.06 -12.64 4.91
N LYS A 124 -3.26 -13.64 4.52
CA LYS A 124 -3.76 -14.98 4.20
C LYS A 124 -4.56 -15.58 5.35
N ASN A 125 -4.08 -15.44 6.58
CA ASN A 125 -4.78 -15.93 7.76
C ASN A 125 -6.06 -15.13 8.07
N LEU A 126 -6.08 -13.84 7.75
CA LEU A 126 -7.27 -12.99 7.92
C LEU A 126 -8.37 -13.31 6.89
N LEU A 127 -7.98 -13.65 5.66
CA LEU A 127 -8.90 -14.06 4.59
C LEU A 127 -9.68 -15.35 4.92
N LEU A 128 -9.24 -16.10 5.94
CA LEU A 128 -9.85 -17.36 6.38
C LEU A 128 -10.75 -17.19 7.61
N ARG A 129 -10.89 -15.99 8.17
CA ARG A 129 -11.71 -15.77 9.38
C ARG A 129 -13.18 -15.58 9.04
N GLU A 130 -14.01 -16.46 9.60
CA GLU A 130 -15.45 -16.51 9.38
C GLU A 130 -16.16 -15.23 9.83
N ASP A 131 -15.79 -14.66 10.99
CA ASP A 131 -16.41 -13.44 11.52
C ASP A 131 -16.40 -12.26 10.52
N TYR A 132 -15.33 -12.10 9.73
CA TYR A 132 -15.27 -11.04 8.74
C TYR A 132 -16.10 -11.37 7.49
N ILE A 133 -16.15 -12.65 7.11
CA ILE A 133 -16.96 -13.11 5.98
C ILE A 133 -18.43 -12.94 6.30
N GLU A 134 -18.84 -13.22 7.53
CA GLU A 134 -20.21 -13.03 8.01
C GLU A 134 -20.64 -11.56 7.90
N VAL A 135 -19.84 -10.63 8.43
CA VAL A 135 -20.14 -9.18 8.32
C VAL A 135 -20.23 -8.70 6.87
N LEU A 136 -19.33 -9.17 5.99
CA LEU A 136 -19.42 -8.84 4.57
C LEU A 136 -20.65 -9.46 3.91
N SER A 137 -21.03 -10.69 4.28
CA SER A 137 -22.21 -11.37 3.77
C SER A 137 -23.49 -10.66 4.18
N ASP A 138 -23.61 -10.27 5.45
CA ASP A 138 -24.76 -9.51 5.96
C ASP A 138 -24.95 -8.20 5.21
N LYS A 139 -23.85 -7.48 4.95
CA LYS A 139 -23.89 -6.23 4.17
C LYS A 139 -24.20 -6.48 2.71
N TYR A 140 -23.65 -7.54 2.11
CA TYR A 140 -23.86 -7.88 0.70
C TYR A 140 -25.30 -8.36 0.40
N LEU A 141 -25.92 -9.06 1.37
CA LEU A 141 -27.27 -9.61 1.29
C LEU A 141 -28.35 -8.72 1.92
N SER A 142 -27.95 -7.59 2.51
CA SER A 142 -28.84 -6.59 3.11
C SER A 142 -30.01 -6.23 2.18
N LYS A 143 -31.21 -6.03 2.74
CA LYS A 143 -32.37 -5.51 1.98
C LYS A 143 -32.19 -4.04 1.59
N ASP A 144 -31.44 -3.29 2.39
CA ASP A 144 -31.12 -1.89 2.11
C ASP A 144 -29.93 -1.79 1.17
N SER A 145 -30.01 -0.88 0.20
CA SER A 145 -28.91 -0.63 -0.74
C SER A 145 -27.68 -0.06 -0.01
N VAL A 146 -26.53 -0.72 -0.12
CA VAL A 146 -25.28 -0.31 0.54
C VAL A 146 -24.33 0.30 -0.50
N SER A 147 -23.71 1.45 -0.20
CA SER A 147 -22.69 2.03 -1.09
C SER A 147 -21.41 1.19 -1.06
N LEU A 148 -20.63 1.23 -2.15
CA LEU A 148 -19.37 0.46 -2.19
C LEU A 148 -18.39 0.96 -1.11
N TYR A 149 -18.33 2.27 -0.88
CA TYR A 149 -17.55 2.84 0.21
C TYR A 149 -17.97 2.28 1.57
N ASP A 150 -19.25 2.32 1.91
CA ASP A 150 -19.74 1.81 3.19
C ASP A 150 -19.47 0.31 3.36
N PHE A 151 -19.54 -0.45 2.27
CA PHE A 151 -19.18 -1.86 2.26
C PHE A 151 -17.71 -2.09 2.65
N PHE A 152 -16.78 -1.31 2.10
CA PHE A 152 -15.37 -1.38 2.51
C PHE A 152 -15.15 -0.96 3.97
N PHE A 153 -15.94 -0.03 4.49
CA PHE A 153 -15.84 0.44 5.88
C PHE A 153 -16.54 -0.48 6.89
N SER A 154 -17.42 -1.39 6.44
CA SER A 154 -18.16 -2.30 7.32
C SER A 154 -17.27 -3.12 8.26
N ILE A 155 -16.13 -3.60 7.76
CA ILE A 155 -15.16 -4.40 8.50
C ILE A 155 -14.22 -3.56 9.39
N SER A 156 -14.19 -2.24 9.22
CA SER A 156 -13.30 -1.37 9.99
C SER A 156 -13.70 -1.26 11.47
N ASN A 157 -14.98 -1.54 11.78
CA ASN A 157 -15.56 -1.52 13.12
C ASN A 157 -15.45 -2.86 13.86
N LEU A 158 -15.10 -3.96 13.18
CA LEU A 158 -14.79 -5.22 13.86
C LEU A 158 -13.50 -5.01 14.65
N LYS A 159 -13.60 -5.02 15.98
CA LYS A 159 -12.48 -4.86 16.91
C LYS A 159 -11.39 -5.85 16.53
N TYR A 160 -10.30 -5.33 15.98
CA TYR A 160 -9.07 -6.08 15.80
C TYR A 160 -8.62 -6.54 17.20
N GLY A 161 -8.70 -7.84 17.49
CA GLY A 161 -8.22 -8.45 18.74
C GLY A 161 -6.70 -8.39 18.94
N ASN A 162 -5.99 -7.58 18.17
CA ASN A 162 -4.57 -7.25 18.29
C ASN A 162 -4.43 -5.78 17.93
N SER A 163 -3.89 -4.97 18.83
CA SER A 163 -3.89 -3.53 18.62
C SER A 163 -3.11 -3.20 17.33
N LYS A 164 -3.68 -2.38 16.43
CA LYS A 164 -2.92 -1.78 15.30
C LYS A 164 -1.58 -1.18 15.78
N VAL A 165 -1.59 -0.77 17.06
CA VAL A 165 -0.47 -0.31 17.88
C VAL A 165 0.65 -1.36 18.02
N SER A 166 0.36 -2.66 18.22
CA SER A 166 1.41 -3.68 18.35
C SER A 166 2.19 -3.91 17.06
N VAL A 167 1.51 -3.84 15.91
CA VAL A 167 2.17 -3.92 14.58
C VAL A 167 2.97 -2.66 14.30
N PHE A 168 2.42 -1.50 14.66
CA PHE A 168 3.15 -0.23 14.57
C PHE A 168 4.44 -0.25 15.40
N PHE A 169 4.37 -0.73 16.65
CA PHE A 169 5.56 -0.90 17.49
C PHE A 169 6.53 -1.94 16.93
N ALA A 170 6.06 -3.07 16.40
CA ALA A 170 6.93 -4.06 15.78
C ALA A 170 7.70 -3.49 14.57
N LEU A 171 7.05 -2.63 13.77
CA LEU A 171 7.69 -1.91 12.67
C LEU A 171 8.71 -0.89 13.19
N ILE A 172 8.43 -0.15 14.25
CA ILE A 172 9.40 0.77 14.87
C ILE A 172 10.60 0.00 15.42
N PHE A 173 10.37 -1.09 16.15
CA PHE A 173 11.45 -1.89 16.72
C PHE A 173 12.33 -2.54 15.65
N SER A 174 11.76 -2.95 14.50
CA SER A 174 12.55 -3.47 13.39
C SER A 174 13.47 -2.40 12.77
N GLN A 175 13.03 -1.14 12.72
CA GLN A 175 13.89 -0.01 12.31
C GLN A 175 15.03 0.23 13.29
N ILE A 176 14.72 0.28 14.59
CA ILE A 176 15.74 0.47 15.64
C ILE A 176 16.77 -0.66 15.58
N ALA A 177 16.32 -1.91 15.47
CA ALA A 177 17.19 -3.07 15.35
C ALA A 177 18.07 -3.00 14.08
N PHE A 178 17.49 -2.60 12.95
CA PHE A 178 18.23 -2.44 11.70
C PHE A 178 19.34 -1.38 11.84
N ILE A 179 19.04 -0.20 12.39
CA ILE A 179 20.04 0.84 12.62
C ILE A 179 21.14 0.35 13.57
N PHE A 180 20.78 -0.37 14.63
CA PHE A 180 21.75 -0.93 15.57
C PHE A 180 22.67 -1.97 14.90
N VAL A 181 22.15 -2.84 14.04
CA VAL A 181 22.95 -3.80 13.26
C VAL A 181 23.91 -3.06 12.33
N MET A 182 23.43 -2.05 11.62
CA MET A 182 24.24 -1.30 10.65
C MET A 182 25.34 -0.46 11.34
N ASN A 183 25.02 0.23 12.43
CA ASN A 183 25.95 1.10 13.13
C ASN A 183 26.88 0.33 14.09
N GLY A 184 26.37 -0.71 14.74
CA GLY A 184 27.10 -1.51 15.72
C GLY A 184 27.91 -2.62 15.08
N LEU A 185 27.24 -3.57 14.40
CA LEU A 185 27.91 -4.75 13.84
C LEU A 185 28.70 -4.42 12.58
N LEU A 186 28.14 -3.57 11.70
CA LEU A 186 28.79 -3.23 10.43
C LEU A 186 29.63 -1.96 10.49
N LYS A 187 29.65 -1.25 11.63
CA LYS A 187 30.40 -0.01 11.89
C LYS A 187 30.22 1.07 10.82
N ILE A 188 29.01 1.17 10.25
CA ILE A 188 28.70 2.18 9.24
C ILE A 188 28.08 3.38 9.95
N HIS A 189 28.70 4.55 9.83
CA HIS A 189 28.25 5.76 10.50
C HIS A 189 27.72 6.74 9.44
N ALA A 190 26.43 7.05 9.46
CA ALA A 190 25.86 8.19 8.72
C ALA A 190 25.12 9.15 9.67
N SER A 191 24.70 10.30 9.16
CA SER A 191 23.99 11.30 9.94
C SER A 191 22.62 10.77 10.41
N TYR A 192 22.35 10.97 11.71
CA TYR A 192 21.16 10.42 12.38
C TYR A 192 19.84 10.87 11.73
N GLU A 193 19.81 12.11 11.24
CA GLU A 193 18.64 12.75 10.62
C GLU A 193 18.19 12.04 9.34
N ILE A 194 19.14 11.59 8.51
CA ILE A 194 18.80 10.92 7.24
C ILE A 194 18.20 9.53 7.53
N TYR A 195 18.63 8.83 8.57
CA TYR A 195 18.00 7.54 8.96
C TYR A 195 16.55 7.69 9.36
N ILE A 196 16.20 8.76 10.10
CA ILE A 196 14.82 9.00 10.53
C ILE A 196 13.92 9.20 9.32
N ILE A 197 14.36 9.98 8.33
CA ILE A 197 13.57 10.25 7.11
C ILE A 197 13.35 8.97 6.32
N VAL A 198 14.40 8.16 6.11
CA VAL A 198 14.28 6.86 5.42
C VAL A 198 13.33 5.93 6.17
N GLY A 199 13.54 5.78 7.49
CA GLY A 199 12.70 4.94 8.33
C GLY A 199 11.24 5.38 8.32
N LEU A 200 10.95 6.68 8.33
CA LEU A 200 9.57 7.19 8.30
C LEU A 200 8.84 6.80 7.01
N PHE A 201 9.45 7.00 5.84
CA PHE A 201 8.83 6.61 4.57
C PHE A 201 8.68 5.09 4.45
N PHE A 202 9.66 4.33 4.95
CA PHE A 202 9.54 2.87 5.07
C PHE A 202 8.34 2.46 5.94
N LEU A 203 8.21 3.06 7.13
CA LEU A 203 7.12 2.77 8.06
C LEU A 203 5.75 3.09 7.45
N VAL A 204 5.63 4.23 6.76
CA VAL A 204 4.40 4.60 6.05
C VAL A 204 4.06 3.55 4.98
N SER A 205 5.04 3.11 4.19
CA SER A 205 4.83 2.06 3.19
C SER A 205 4.31 0.77 3.81
N CYS A 206 4.99 0.26 4.84
CA CYS A 206 4.61 -0.99 5.51
C CYS A 206 3.25 -0.87 6.22
N TYR A 207 2.93 0.29 6.78
CA TYR A 207 1.64 0.55 7.41
C TYR A 207 0.49 0.55 6.38
N ILE A 208 0.69 1.19 5.21
CA ILE A 208 -0.29 1.15 4.13
C ILE A 208 -0.52 -0.29 3.71
N LEU A 209 0.55 -1.05 3.41
CA LEU A 209 0.44 -2.47 3.08
C LEU A 209 -0.35 -3.19 4.16
N TYR A 210 0.12 -3.20 5.41
CA TYR A 210 -0.54 -3.94 6.48
C TYR A 210 -2.06 -3.69 6.56
N ASN A 211 -2.50 -2.44 6.44
CA ASN A 211 -3.92 -2.08 6.47
C ASN A 211 -4.72 -2.47 5.23
N MET A 212 -4.08 -2.70 4.08
CA MET A 212 -4.75 -3.14 2.86
C MET A 212 -5.40 -4.51 3.03
N GLY A 213 -4.79 -5.43 3.79
CA GLY A 213 -5.27 -6.80 3.95
C GLY A 213 -6.74 -6.88 4.34
N LEU A 214 -7.10 -6.24 5.45
CA LEU A 214 -8.49 -6.15 5.88
C LEU A 214 -9.25 -5.15 5.02
N ASN A 215 -8.89 -3.87 5.06
CA ASN A 215 -9.78 -2.80 4.62
C ASN A 215 -9.96 -2.70 3.10
N VAL A 216 -9.25 -3.52 2.32
CA VAL A 216 -9.22 -3.44 0.86
C VAL A 216 -9.22 -4.81 0.20
N ILE A 217 -8.26 -5.67 0.53
CA ILE A 217 -8.08 -6.97 -0.12
C ILE A 217 -9.21 -7.93 0.24
N LEU A 218 -9.59 -8.02 1.52
CA LEU A 218 -10.66 -8.91 1.96
C LEU A 218 -12.03 -8.59 1.31
N PRO A 219 -12.53 -7.33 1.34
CA PRO A 219 -13.75 -6.96 0.62
C PRO A 219 -13.64 -7.21 -0.88
N TYR A 220 -12.50 -6.93 -1.51
CA TYR A 220 -12.30 -7.22 -2.93
C TYR A 220 -12.37 -8.73 -3.23
N SER A 221 -11.66 -9.56 -2.47
CA SER A 221 -11.68 -11.01 -2.62
C SER A 221 -13.08 -11.58 -2.42
N PHE A 222 -13.83 -11.05 -1.44
CA PHE A 222 -15.22 -11.41 -1.22
C PHE A 222 -16.10 -11.05 -2.43
N LEU A 223 -16.02 -9.83 -2.94
CA LEU A 223 -16.79 -9.37 -4.11
C LEU A 223 -16.48 -10.21 -5.34
N LYS A 224 -15.20 -10.45 -5.62
CA LYS A 224 -14.75 -11.28 -6.75
C LYS A 224 -15.26 -12.70 -6.69
N LYS A 225 -15.33 -13.30 -5.49
CA LYS A 225 -15.87 -14.66 -5.30
C LYS A 225 -17.38 -14.70 -5.58
N ASN A 226 -18.11 -13.65 -5.21
CA ASN A 226 -19.56 -13.60 -5.33
C ASN A 226 -20.07 -13.00 -6.66
N GLU A 227 -19.18 -12.44 -7.49
CA GLU A 227 -19.47 -11.90 -8.82
C GLU A 227 -20.18 -12.92 -9.75
N GLY A 228 -19.93 -14.22 -9.52
CA GLY A 228 -20.54 -15.32 -10.28
C GLY A 228 -21.84 -15.91 -9.71
N ILE A 229 -22.30 -15.49 -8.53
CA ILE A 229 -23.48 -16.07 -7.85
C ILE A 229 -24.76 -15.29 -8.16
N GLY A 230 -24.63 -14.10 -8.79
CA GLY A 230 -25.74 -13.22 -9.15
C GLY A 230 -26.01 -13.13 -10.67
N LYS A 231 -25.48 -14.05 -11.48
CA LYS A 231 -25.79 -14.18 -12.92
C LYS A 231 -26.60 -15.44 -13.17
#